data_AF-B7UCR0-F1
#
_entry.id   AF-B7UCR0-F1
#
_cell.length_a   1.000
_cell.length_b   1.000
_cell.length_c   1.000
_cell.angle_alpha   90.00
_cell.angle_beta   90.00
_cell.angle_gamma   90.00
#
_symmetry.space_group_name_H-M   'P 1'
#
loop_
_entity.id
_entity.type
_entity.pdbx_description
1 polymer ?
#
loop_
_entity_poly.entity_id
_entity_poly.type
_entity_poly.pdbx_seq_one_letter_code
_entity_poly.pdbx_strand_id
1 'polypeptide(L)'
;RPFSPMEEQDQSLKFCLEERDFEAGVLGLEAIVNSIKRSRKIIFIITYHLLKDPLCRRFKVHHAVQQAIEQNLDSIILIFLQDIP
;
A
#
# COMPACT_ATOMS: atom_id res chain seq x y z
N ARG A 1 -19.41 -1.70 -1.06
CA ARG A 1 -18.17 -0.88 -1.13
C ARG A 1 -17.97 -0.53 -2.60
N PRO A 2 -18.04 0.74 -3.02
CA PRO A 2 -17.97 1.07 -4.44
C PRO A 2 -16.57 0.79 -4.99
N PHE A 3 -16.53 0.38 -6.24
CA PHE A 3 -15.29 0.23 -7.00
C PHE A 3 -14.76 1.62 -7.34
N SER A 4 -13.45 1.74 -7.53
CA SER A 4 -12.89 2.95 -8.12
C SER A 4 -13.34 3.07 -9.59
N PRO A 5 -13.41 4.28 -10.17
CA PRO A 5 -13.78 4.44 -11.59
C PRO A 5 -12.93 3.58 -12.54
N MET A 6 -11.67 3.34 -12.20
CA MET A 6 -10.77 2.48 -12.96
C MET A 6 -11.16 0.99 -12.89
N GLU A 7 -11.58 0.50 -11.72
CA GLU A 7 -12.09 -0.88 -11.56
C GLU A 7 -13.46 -1.09 -12.21
N GLU A 8 -14.28 -0.04 -12.30
CA GLU A 8 -15.57 -0.08 -13.01
C GLU A 8 -15.37 -0.13 -14.54
N GLN A 9 -14.39 0.61 -15.05
CA GLN A 9 -14.04 0.62 -16.46
C GLN A 9 -13.32 -0.67 -16.91
N ASP A 10 -12.48 -1.24 -16.04
CA ASP A 10 -11.77 -2.50 -16.30
C ASP A 10 -11.85 -3.43 -15.08
N GLN A 11 -12.74 -4.42 -15.17
CA GLN A 11 -12.98 -5.41 -14.11
C GLN A 11 -11.80 -6.38 -13.88
N SER A 12 -10.80 -6.38 -14.76
CA SER A 12 -9.56 -7.14 -14.57
C SER A 12 -8.61 -6.46 -13.57
N LEU A 13 -8.79 -5.15 -13.35
CA LEU A 13 -8.11 -4.38 -12.32
C LEU A 13 -8.84 -4.55 -10.99
N LYS A 14 -8.06 -4.72 -9.92
CA LYS A 14 -8.53 -4.77 -8.54
C LYS A 14 -7.52 -4.05 -7.67
N PHE A 15 -7.97 -3.04 -6.94
CA PHE A 15 -7.15 -2.34 -5.96
C PHE A 15 -7.36 -2.94 -4.57
N CYS A 16 -6.33 -2.81 -3.74
CA CYS A 16 -6.41 -3.05 -2.32
C CYS A 16 -6.14 -1.72 -1.62
N LEU A 17 -7.14 -1.17 -0.94
CA LEU A 17 -7.07 0.10 -0.24
C LEU A 17 -7.32 -0.11 1.24
N GLU A 18 -6.54 0.55 2.10
CA GLU A 18 -6.64 0.42 3.56
C GLU A 18 -8.06 0.70 4.08
N GLU A 19 -8.64 1.84 3.69
CA GLU A 19 -9.97 2.30 4.11
C GLU A 19 -11.10 1.39 3.64
N ARG A 20 -10.87 0.63 2.55
CA ARG A 20 -11.89 -0.17 1.89
C ARG A 20 -11.76 -1.64 2.19
N ASP A 21 -10.57 -2.20 2.18
CA ASP A 21 -10.34 -3.65 2.05
C ASP A 21 -9.75 -4.28 3.31
N PHE A 22 -9.33 -3.47 4.30
CA PHE A 22 -8.83 -4.02 5.56
C PHE A 22 -9.97 -4.57 6.41
N GLU A 23 -9.71 -5.74 6.98
CA GLU A 23 -10.67 -6.46 7.82
C GLU A 23 -10.66 -5.89 9.24
N ALA A 24 -11.85 -5.63 9.79
CA ALA A 24 -11.98 -5.17 11.15
C ALA A 24 -11.48 -6.23 12.14
N GLY A 25 -10.74 -5.81 13.16
CA GLY A 25 -10.14 -6.70 14.15
C GLY A 25 -8.75 -7.24 13.77
N VAL A 26 -8.30 -7.05 12.53
CA VAL A 26 -6.91 -7.32 12.12
C VAL A 26 -6.03 -6.12 12.46
N LEU A 27 -4.81 -6.38 12.94
CA LEU A 27 -3.83 -5.33 13.18
C LEU A 27 -3.49 -4.65 11.84
N GLY A 28 -3.55 -3.32 11.76
CA GLY A 28 -3.32 -2.60 10.51
C GLY A 28 -2.00 -2.96 9.81
N LEU A 29 -0.95 -3.25 10.59
CA LEU A 29 0.32 -3.71 10.06
C LEU A 29 0.26 -5.11 9.44
N GLU A 30 -0.45 -6.05 10.07
CA GLU A 30 -0.67 -7.38 9.50
C GLU A 30 -1.49 -7.27 8.20
N ALA A 31 -2.51 -6.42 8.20
CA ALA A 31 -3.30 -6.14 7.00
C ALA A 31 -2.43 -5.58 5.85
N ILE A 32 -1.48 -4.69 6.15
CA ILE A 32 -0.50 -4.19 5.17
C ILE A 32 0.37 -5.32 4.60
N VAL A 33 0.96 -6.15 5.47
CA VAL A 33 1.81 -7.27 5.03
C VAL A 33 1.03 -8.24 4.14
N ASN A 34 -0.19 -8.58 4.55
CA ASN A 34 -1.05 -9.47 3.78
C ASN A 34 -1.46 -8.86 2.43
N SER A 35 -1.72 -7.55 2.41
CA SER A 35 -2.07 -6.81 1.19
C SER A 35 -0.90 -6.78 0.21
N ILE A 36 0.32 -6.53 0.70
CA ILE A 36 1.56 -6.59 -0.10
C ILE A 36 1.73 -7.99 -0.72
N LYS A 37 1.65 -9.05 0.09
CA LYS A 37 1.85 -10.43 -0.36
C LYS A 37 0.82 -10.90 -1.40
N ARG A 38 -0.39 -10.33 -1.37
CA ARG A 38 -1.49 -10.70 -2.29
C ARG A 38 -1.55 -9.82 -3.54
N SER A 39 -0.77 -8.74 -3.59
CA SER A 39 -0.81 -7.76 -4.68
C SER A 39 0.27 -8.05 -5.72
N ARG A 40 -0.10 -7.99 -7.01
CA ARG A 40 0.86 -8.13 -8.12
C ARG A 40 1.78 -6.92 -8.27
N LYS A 41 1.28 -5.75 -7.90
CA LYS A 41 2.00 -4.47 -7.91
C LYS A 41 1.65 -3.71 -6.66
N ILE A 42 2.62 -2.98 -6.12
CA ILE A 42 2.49 -2.18 -4.91
C ILE A 42 2.73 -0.74 -5.31
N ILE A 43 1.74 0.13 -5.10
CA ILE A 43 1.83 1.54 -5.46
C ILE A 43 2.03 2.35 -4.18
N PHE A 44 3.17 3.01 -4.07
CA PHE A 44 3.38 4.00 -3.02
C PHE A 44 3.16 5.39 -3.57
N ILE A 45 2.18 6.09 -3.00
CA ILE A 45 1.90 7.49 -3.31
C ILE A 45 2.73 8.34 -2.35
N ILE A 46 3.90 8.76 -2.80
CA ILE A 46 4.81 9.56 -1.99
C ILE A 46 4.32 11.00 -1.94
N THR A 47 3.96 11.41 -0.73
CA THR A 47 3.57 12.77 -0.37
C THR A 47 4.35 13.21 0.87
N TYR A 48 4.42 14.52 1.12
CA TYR A 48 5.05 15.02 2.34
C TYR A 48 4.32 14.54 3.61
N HIS A 49 2.99 14.41 3.53
CA HIS A 49 2.18 13.87 4.60
C HIS A 49 2.54 12.41 4.87
N LEU A 50 2.66 11.59 3.82
CA LEU A 50 3.08 10.20 3.97
C LEU A 50 4.44 10.13 4.65
N LEU A 51 5.43 10.89 4.21
CA LEU A 51 6.79 10.85 4.80
C LEU A 51 6.84 11.27 6.28
N LYS A 52 5.91 12.12 6.71
CA LYS A 52 5.76 12.52 8.11
C LYS A 52 4.89 11.58 8.93
N ASP A 53 4.14 10.69 8.28
CA ASP A 53 3.16 9.84 8.92
C ASP A 53 3.84 8.79 9.83
N PRO A 54 3.35 8.60 11.07
CA PRO A 54 3.85 7.54 11.96
C PRO A 54 3.81 6.14 11.32
N LEU A 55 2.86 5.90 10.42
CA LEU A 55 2.70 4.66 9.67
C LEU A 55 3.81 4.50 8.62
N CYS A 56 4.24 5.56 7.92
CA CYS A 56 5.46 5.55 7.08
C CYS A 56 6.71 5.24 7.92
N ARG A 57 6.76 5.74 9.16
CA ARG A 57 7.81 5.35 10.11
C ARG A 57 7.70 3.87 10.51
N ARG A 58 6.48 3.32 10.66
CA ARG A 58 6.27 1.88 10.92
C ARG A 58 6.71 0.99 9.77
N PHE A 59 6.57 1.42 8.51
CA PHE A 59 7.13 0.70 7.36
C PHE A 59 8.66 0.52 7.48
N LYS A 60 9.37 1.54 7.98
CA LYS A 60 10.83 1.49 8.20
C LYS A 60 11.26 0.70 9.44
N VAL A 61 10.42 0.65 10.48
CA VAL A 61 10.77 0.06 11.78
C VAL A 61 10.32 -1.40 11.88
N HIS A 62 9.36 -1.84 11.06
CA HIS A 62 8.79 -3.17 11.18
C HIS A 62 9.37 -4.17 10.16
N HIS A 63 10.19 -5.10 10.67
CA HIS A 63 10.88 -6.12 9.87
C HIS A 63 9.96 -6.88 8.91
N ALA A 64 8.78 -7.32 9.35
CA ALA A 64 7.87 -8.08 8.49
C ALA A 64 7.38 -7.28 7.27
N VAL A 65 7.22 -5.96 7.40
CA VAL A 65 6.80 -5.10 6.29
C VAL A 65 7.97 -4.84 5.36
N GLN A 66 9.14 -4.52 5.91
CA GLN A 66 10.37 -4.37 5.12
C GLN A 66 10.67 -5.63 4.32
N GLN A 67 10.63 -6.80 4.94
CA GLN A 67 10.85 -8.07 4.26
C GLN A 67 9.81 -8.32 3.15
N ALA A 68 8.53 -8.00 3.39
CA ALA A 68 7.50 -8.12 2.36
C ALA A 68 7.75 -7.18 1.18
N ILE A 69 8.26 -5.96 1.42
CA ILE A 69 8.65 -5.02 0.38
C ILE A 69 9.88 -5.53 -0.38
N GLU A 70 10.92 -5.97 0.34
CA GLU A 70 12.18 -6.49 -0.23
C GLU A 70 11.94 -7.69 -1.15
N GLN A 71 11.06 -8.60 -0.74
CA GLN A 71 10.65 -9.75 -1.55
C GLN A 71 9.86 -9.37 -2.81
N ASN A 72 9.33 -8.15 -2.87
CA ASN A 72 8.47 -7.66 -3.95
C ASN A 72 9.01 -6.38 -4.61
N LEU A 73 10.32 -6.09 -4.51
CA LEU A 73 10.90 -4.83 -5.00
C LEU A 73 10.59 -4.57 -6.48
N ASP A 74 10.65 -5.60 -7.33
CA ASP A 74 10.38 -5.51 -8.77
C ASP A 74 8.90 -5.21 -9.10
N SER A 75 8.04 -5.26 -8.08
CA SER A 75 6.60 -5.01 -8.17
C SER A 75 6.21 -3.62 -7.65
N ILE A 76 7.18 -2.80 -7.21
CA ILE A 76 6.92 -1.49 -6.63
C ILE A 76 6.84 -0.41 -7.72
N ILE A 77 5.83 0.44 -7.59
CA ILE A 77 5.66 1.66 -8.37
C ILE A 77 5.63 2.82 -7.38
N LEU A 78 6.55 3.77 -7.55
CA LEU A 78 6.60 4.99 -6.74
C LEU A 78 5.97 6.13 -7.54
N ILE A 79 4.93 6.76 -6.97
CA ILE A 79 4.27 7.92 -7.56
C ILE A 79 4.53 9.11 -6.64
N PHE A 80 5.29 10.09 -7.11
CA PHE A 80 5.54 11.33 -6.38
C PHE A 80 4.47 12.34 -6.78
N LEU A 81 3.58 12.70 -5.85
CA LEU A 81 2.55 13.73 -6.13
C LEU A 81 3.08 15.16 -5.98
N GLN A 82 4.27 15.30 -5.42
CA GLN A 82 4.93 16.57 -5.17
C GLN A 82 6.43 16.36 -5.16
N ASP A 83 7.18 17.43 -5.40
CA ASP A 83 8.61 17.42 -5.17
C ASP A 83 8.89 17.19 -3.68
N ILE A 84 9.83 16.30 -3.42
CA ILE A 84 10.23 15.90 -2.08
C ILE A 84 11.64 16.42 -1.86
N PRO A 85 11.84 17.29 -0.85
CA PRO A 85 13.16 17.84 -0.55
C PRO A 85 14.11 16.80 0.05
#